data_AF-A0A8T3Z1C3-F1
#
_entry.id   AF-A0A8T3Z1C3-F1
#
_cell.length_a   1.000
_cell.length_b   1.000
_cell.length_c   1.000
_cell.angle_alpha   90.00
_cell.angle_beta   90.00
_cell.angle_gamma   90.00
#
_symmetry.space_group_name_H-M   'P 1'
#
loop_
_entity.id
_entity.type
_entity.pdbx_description
1 polymer ?
#
loop_
_entity_poly.entity_id
_entity_poly.type
_entity_poly.pdbx_seq_one_letter_code
_entity_poly.pdbx_strand_id
1 'polypeptide(L)'
;IRRTMIANPHTKITFRDPTGHKYIFNRAADIIPPLPKEVLPHPKGVTADDLIFMAKHTDKRRFRSLLTSNLSRMSTKRVNEIQGITGIDLNKRPKDMKWEEAEQIVETFAKMDFMAPPTSGLIPIGKEQIEKGIREILNPEFVATTTRKPKTFRGGVSFIIEAGISYGGDSGRMVGDQRKAEIMRFANRVPLAFDQGSCAITEALKSVDWKRYGIRDLDNAPITVFVNIVSTNVPYLSTGKQSVAPEPDILHEVRQATMKIARNMQKYIRAKKAAKEEEMRSKIFESLVPVIIREAAVLAEKDVPEYDVVLAKVTRRSKYEGVVQDE
;
A
#
# COMPACT_ATOMS: atom_id res chain seq x y z
N ILE A 1 2.48 3.46 -18.26
CA ILE A 1 1.67 4.70 -18.14
C ILE A 1 0.52 4.53 -17.16
N ARG A 2 -0.41 3.58 -17.36
CA ARG A 2 -1.53 3.29 -16.41
C ARG A 2 -1.11 3.26 -14.94
N ARG A 3 -0.08 2.47 -14.60
CA ARG A 3 0.46 2.37 -13.22
C ARG A 3 1.06 3.70 -12.73
N THR A 4 1.74 4.44 -13.59
CA THR A 4 2.34 5.74 -13.27
C THR A 4 1.27 6.76 -12.88
N MET A 5 0.12 6.77 -13.57
CA MET A 5 -1.01 7.66 -13.24
C MET A 5 -1.58 7.39 -11.85
N ILE A 6 -1.72 6.11 -11.48
CA ILE A 6 -2.21 5.72 -10.14
C ILE A 6 -1.28 6.24 -9.04
N ALA A 7 0.03 6.15 -9.25
CA ALA A 7 1.02 6.63 -8.27
C ALA A 7 1.21 8.16 -8.28
N ASN A 8 0.81 8.84 -9.37
CA ASN A 8 0.98 10.27 -9.56
C ASN A 8 -0.34 10.93 -10.00
N PRO A 9 -1.37 10.94 -9.13
CA PRO A 9 -2.71 11.43 -9.47
C PRO A 9 -2.77 12.92 -9.81
N HIS A 10 -1.71 13.68 -9.48
CA HIS A 10 -1.58 15.10 -9.79
C HIS A 10 -1.16 15.39 -11.23
N THR A 11 -0.74 14.37 -11.98
CA THR A 11 -0.21 14.54 -13.33
C THR A 11 -1.28 14.32 -14.39
N LYS A 12 -1.14 15.00 -15.53
CA LYS A 12 -1.87 14.70 -16.77
C LYS A 12 -0.85 14.16 -17.77
N ILE A 13 -1.09 12.96 -18.31
CA ILE A 13 -0.19 12.34 -19.29
C ILE A 13 -0.94 12.23 -20.62
N THR A 14 -0.35 12.78 -21.67
CA THR A 14 -0.80 12.57 -23.06
C THR A 14 0.23 11.69 -23.75
N PHE A 15 -0.19 10.52 -24.21
CA PHE A 15 0.66 9.56 -24.91
C PHE A 15 0.13 9.37 -26.33
N ARG A 16 1.00 9.57 -27.31
CA ARG A 16 0.72 9.25 -28.71
C ARG A 16 1.52 8.01 -29.07
N ASP A 17 0.83 6.95 -29.47
CA ASP A 17 1.50 5.73 -29.88
C ASP A 17 2.04 5.82 -31.33
N PRO A 18 2.86 4.86 -31.77
CA PRO A 18 3.39 4.86 -33.14
C PRO A 18 2.32 4.75 -34.23
N THR A 19 1.11 4.27 -33.91
CA THR A 19 -0.02 4.20 -34.86
C THR A 19 -0.77 5.53 -34.99
N GLY A 20 -0.43 6.52 -34.16
CA GLY A 20 -1.02 7.84 -34.14
C GLY A 20 -2.19 7.99 -33.17
N HIS A 21 -2.59 6.92 -32.46
CA HIS A 21 -3.64 6.99 -31.45
C HIS A 21 -3.17 7.81 -30.25
N LYS A 22 -4.04 8.70 -29.78
CA LYS A 22 -3.77 9.62 -28.67
C LYS A 22 -4.54 9.18 -27.43
N TYR A 23 -3.80 8.74 -26.42
CA TYR A 23 -4.31 8.43 -25.09
C TYR A 23 -4.11 9.64 -24.17
N ILE A 24 -5.20 10.10 -23.57
CA ILE A 24 -5.18 11.23 -22.61
C ILE A 24 -5.59 10.69 -21.25
N PHE A 25 -4.66 10.72 -20.31
CA PHE A 25 -4.91 10.40 -18.91
C PHE A 25 -5.00 11.72 -18.13
N ASN A 26 -6.19 12.05 -17.66
CA ASN A 26 -6.43 13.26 -16.88
C ASN A 26 -5.91 13.10 -15.45
N ARG A 27 -5.67 14.23 -14.78
CA ARG A 27 -5.31 14.24 -13.36
C ARG A 27 -6.53 13.85 -12.53
N ALA A 28 -6.31 13.10 -11.45
CA ALA A 28 -7.32 12.77 -10.45
C ALA A 28 -7.29 13.72 -9.24
N ALA A 29 -6.23 14.51 -9.08
CA ALA A 29 -6.08 15.50 -8.02
C ALA A 29 -5.27 16.71 -8.49
N ASP A 30 -5.42 17.85 -7.81
CA ASP A 30 -4.61 19.05 -8.07
C ASP A 30 -3.49 19.27 -7.04
N ILE A 31 -3.45 18.44 -5.99
CA ILE A 31 -2.49 18.58 -4.90
C ILE A 31 -1.12 18.07 -5.36
N ILE A 32 -0.19 19.00 -5.52
CA ILE A 32 1.20 18.70 -5.88
C ILE A 32 1.96 18.27 -4.61
N PRO A 33 2.64 17.11 -4.63
CA PRO A 33 3.43 16.64 -3.50
C PRO A 33 4.65 17.55 -3.27
N PRO A 34 5.02 17.83 -2.01
CA PRO A 34 6.18 18.65 -1.70
C PRO A 34 7.49 17.96 -2.14
N LEU A 35 8.51 18.75 -2.41
CA LEU A 35 9.84 18.24 -2.74
C LEU A 35 10.46 17.55 -1.51
N PRO A 36 11.08 16.36 -1.69
CA PRO A 36 11.80 15.71 -0.61
C PRO A 36 12.99 16.57 -0.18
N LYS A 37 13.23 16.64 1.12
CA LYS A 37 14.43 17.28 1.69
C LYS A 37 15.50 16.24 1.92
N GLU A 38 16.75 16.61 1.66
CA GLU A 38 17.89 15.78 1.99
C GLU A 38 17.92 15.51 3.50
N VAL A 39 18.24 14.27 3.86
CA VAL A 39 18.36 13.84 5.25
C VAL A 39 19.70 13.15 5.44
N LEU A 40 20.34 13.44 6.57
CA LEU A 40 21.60 12.80 6.93
C LEU A 40 21.37 11.31 7.22
N PRO A 41 22.33 10.43 6.86
CA PRO A 41 22.26 9.02 7.18
C PRO A 41 22.20 8.77 8.69
N HIS A 42 21.55 7.68 9.09
CA HIS A 42 21.43 7.31 10.49
C HIS A 42 22.54 6.33 10.89
N PRO A 43 23.18 6.47 12.07
CA PRO A 43 24.33 5.67 12.48
C PRO A 43 24.16 4.16 12.31
N LYS A 44 23.00 3.62 12.71
CA LYS A 44 22.71 2.18 12.60
C LYS A 44 22.61 1.64 11.17
N GLY A 45 22.46 2.51 10.17
CA GLY A 45 22.32 2.14 8.76
C GLY A 45 23.57 2.42 7.92
N VAL A 46 24.66 2.82 8.57
CA VAL A 46 25.94 3.18 7.93
C VAL A 46 26.90 1.99 8.03
N THR A 47 27.60 1.70 6.94
CA THR A 47 28.63 0.66 6.88
C THR A 47 30.04 1.25 7.09
N ALA A 48 31.04 0.38 7.28
CA ALA A 48 32.43 0.83 7.44
C ALA A 48 32.92 1.55 6.17
N ASP A 49 32.52 1.07 4.99
CA ASP A 49 32.84 1.70 3.71
C ASP A 49 32.22 3.10 3.61
N ASP A 50 30.95 3.26 4.03
CA ASP A 50 30.29 4.57 4.06
C ASP A 50 31.05 5.57 4.95
N LEU A 51 31.53 5.13 6.13
CA LEU A 51 32.31 6.01 7.01
C LEU A 51 33.63 6.43 6.37
N ILE A 52 34.36 5.50 5.75
CA ILE A 52 35.61 5.81 5.06
C ILE A 52 35.38 6.74 3.87
N PHE A 53 34.31 6.48 3.11
CA PHE A 53 33.89 7.33 1.99
C PHE A 53 33.59 8.75 2.48
N MET A 54 32.80 8.89 3.56
CA MET A 54 32.53 10.19 4.19
C MET A 54 33.81 10.85 4.70
N ALA A 55 34.72 10.07 5.29
CA ALA A 55 35.95 10.58 5.87
C ALA A 55 36.94 11.09 4.80
N LYS A 56 36.93 10.53 3.59
CA LYS A 56 37.70 11.02 2.44
C LYS A 56 37.12 12.31 1.84
N HIS A 57 35.80 12.46 1.83
CA HIS A 57 35.08 13.56 1.16
C HIS A 57 34.63 14.69 2.11
N THR A 58 34.96 14.61 3.40
CA THR A 58 34.56 15.64 4.37
C THR A 58 35.48 16.86 4.36
N ASP A 59 34.90 18.01 4.69
CA ASP A 59 35.58 19.25 5.02
C ASP A 59 36.04 19.29 6.50
N LYS A 60 35.60 18.34 7.34
CA LYS A 60 35.87 18.36 8.78
C LYS A 60 37.31 17.95 9.10
N ARG A 61 37.86 18.60 10.13
CA ARG A 61 39.25 18.39 10.58
C ARG A 61 39.42 17.25 11.59
N ARG A 62 38.34 16.78 12.22
CA ARG A 62 38.36 15.78 13.30
C ARG A 62 37.26 14.74 13.11
N PHE A 63 37.51 13.48 13.51
CA PHE A 63 36.49 12.41 13.51
C PHE A 63 35.24 12.83 14.29
N ARG A 64 35.41 13.44 15.47
CA ARG A 64 34.27 13.88 16.27
C ARG A 64 33.33 14.79 15.49
N SER A 65 33.91 15.72 14.71
CA SER A 65 33.18 16.71 13.96
C SER A 65 32.47 16.07 12.77
N LEU A 66 33.15 15.16 12.07
CA LEU A 66 32.57 14.34 11.00
C LEU A 66 31.33 13.59 11.50
N LEU A 67 31.46 12.84 12.60
CA LEU A 67 30.37 12.03 13.14
C LEU A 67 29.17 12.88 13.57
N THR A 68 29.40 14.09 14.11
CA THR A 68 28.29 14.99 14.47
C THR A 68 27.66 15.70 13.28
N SER A 69 28.41 16.03 12.22
CA SER A 69 27.89 16.81 11.10
C SER A 69 27.26 15.97 10.00
N ASN A 70 27.76 14.76 9.79
CA ASN A 70 27.39 13.92 8.64
C ASN A 70 26.38 12.83 8.99
N LEU A 71 26.17 12.55 10.28
CA LEU A 71 25.20 11.56 10.74
C LEU A 71 24.05 12.24 11.48
N SER A 72 22.84 11.77 11.22
CA SER A 72 21.66 12.17 11.99
C SER A 72 21.72 11.64 13.41
N ARG A 73 21.09 12.36 14.35
CA ARG A 73 20.94 11.94 15.76
C ARG A 73 22.26 11.67 16.51
N MET A 74 23.38 12.16 16.00
CA MET A 74 24.69 12.12 16.65
C MET A 74 24.93 13.36 17.50
N SER A 75 24.87 13.20 18.82
CA SER A 75 25.23 14.25 19.78
C SER A 75 26.67 14.11 20.26
N THR A 76 27.24 15.20 20.78
CA THR A 76 28.57 15.19 21.41
C THR A 76 28.68 14.15 22.54
N LYS A 77 27.59 13.94 23.31
CA LYS A 77 27.52 12.90 24.34
C LYS A 77 27.72 11.49 23.75
N ARG A 78 27.02 11.18 22.65
CA ARG A 78 27.13 9.88 21.96
C ARG A 78 28.52 9.66 21.37
N VAL A 79 29.13 10.72 20.84
CA VAL A 79 30.51 10.65 20.32
C VAL A 79 31.51 10.36 21.44
N ASN A 80 31.36 10.97 22.61
CA ASN A 80 32.23 10.68 23.77
C ASN A 80 32.02 9.24 24.29
N GLU A 81 30.79 8.74 24.25
CA GLU A 81 30.47 7.34 24.60
C GLU A 81 31.16 6.35 23.67
N ILE A 82 31.16 6.62 22.35
CA ILE A 82 31.90 5.82 21.36
C ILE A 82 33.39 5.83 21.67
N GLN A 83 33.98 7.01 21.93
CA GLN A 83 35.40 7.11 22.28
C GLN A 83 35.75 6.31 23.54
N GLY A 84 34.87 6.30 24.54
CA GLY A 84 35.03 5.51 25.76
C GLY A 84 34.97 4.00 25.53
N ILE A 85 34.14 3.54 24.58
CA ILE A 85 33.98 2.11 24.26
C ILE A 85 35.10 1.60 23.35
N THR A 86 35.46 2.37 22.31
CA THR A 86 36.41 1.92 21.29
C THR A 86 37.86 2.26 21.62
N GLY A 87 38.10 3.25 22.51
CA GLY A 87 39.43 3.77 22.78
C GLY A 87 40.07 4.53 21.62
N ILE A 88 39.33 4.75 20.52
CA ILE A 88 39.82 5.48 19.34
C ILE A 88 39.91 6.97 19.65
N ASP A 89 41.05 7.60 19.37
CA ASP A 89 41.18 9.05 19.47
C ASP A 89 40.36 9.75 18.37
N LEU A 90 39.20 10.29 18.74
CA LEU A 90 38.31 11.00 17.83
C LEU A 90 38.77 12.42 17.46
N ASN A 91 39.96 12.85 17.91
CA ASN A 91 40.60 14.09 17.43
C ASN A 91 41.47 13.89 16.20
N LYS A 92 41.72 12.64 15.78
CA LYS A 92 42.40 12.33 14.52
C LYS A 92 41.68 12.94 13.31
N ARG A 93 42.43 13.17 12.24
CA ARG A 93 41.89 13.72 10.99
C ARG A 93 41.08 12.64 10.27
N PRO A 94 39.84 12.94 9.80
CA PRO A 94 39.00 12.04 9.01
C PRO A 94 39.72 11.26 7.92
N LYS A 95 40.56 11.94 7.14
CA LYS A 95 41.25 11.35 5.99
C LYS A 95 42.22 10.21 6.35
N ASP A 96 42.65 10.13 7.61
CA ASP A 96 43.59 9.12 8.11
C ASP A 96 42.87 7.90 8.73
N MET A 97 41.54 7.80 8.59
CA MET A 97 40.73 6.70 9.11
C MET A 97 41.11 5.36 8.50
N LYS A 98 41.44 4.39 9.36
CA LYS A 98 41.69 2.99 8.96
C LYS A 98 40.39 2.20 8.89
N TRP A 99 40.41 1.09 8.13
CA TRP A 99 39.28 0.17 8.03
C TRP A 99 38.88 -0.41 9.39
N GLU A 100 39.87 -0.86 10.17
CA GLU A 100 39.67 -1.43 11.52
C GLU A 100 38.97 -0.44 12.47
N GLU A 101 39.35 0.84 12.42
CA GLU A 101 38.74 1.90 13.23
C GLU A 101 37.28 2.14 12.80
N ALA A 102 37.00 2.13 11.49
CA ALA A 102 35.65 2.30 10.96
C ALA A 102 34.73 1.13 11.34
N GLU A 103 35.23 -0.11 11.25
CA GLU A 103 34.50 -1.32 11.62
C GLU A 103 34.13 -1.32 13.12
N GLN A 104 35.09 -1.00 14.00
CA GLN A 104 34.83 -0.89 15.43
C GLN A 104 33.78 0.18 15.77
N ILE A 105 33.79 1.32 15.06
CA ILE A 105 32.77 2.37 15.23
C ILE A 105 31.39 1.86 14.81
N VAL A 106 31.28 1.15 13.69
CA VAL A 106 30.00 0.61 13.18
C VAL A 106 29.45 -0.49 14.09
N GLU A 107 30.29 -1.39 14.59
CA GLU A 107 29.88 -2.38 15.59
C GLU A 107 29.35 -1.71 16.86
N THR A 108 29.97 -0.60 17.26
CA THR A 108 29.52 0.19 18.41
C THR A 108 28.16 0.85 18.13
N PHE A 109 27.92 1.34 16.91
CA PHE A 109 26.60 1.87 16.53
C PHE A 109 25.47 0.84 16.67
N ALA A 110 25.74 -0.43 16.35
CA ALA A 110 24.75 -1.49 16.47
C ALA A 110 24.36 -1.77 17.94
N LYS A 111 25.33 -1.66 18.86
CA LYS A 111 25.15 -1.87 20.30
C LYS A 111 24.49 -0.69 21.01
N MET A 112 24.68 0.53 20.49
CA MET A 112 24.14 1.75 21.08
C MET A 112 22.66 1.98 20.73
N ASP A 113 21.96 2.67 21.62
CA ASP A 113 20.58 3.11 21.37
C ASP A 113 20.53 4.53 20.77
N PHE A 114 19.80 4.66 19.67
CA PHE A 114 19.66 5.91 18.93
C PHE A 114 18.19 6.27 18.80
N MET A 115 17.92 7.58 18.82
CA MET A 115 16.59 8.09 18.47
C MET A 115 16.24 7.69 17.04
N ALA A 116 14.95 7.50 16.77
CA ALA A 116 14.48 7.16 15.43
C ALA A 116 14.98 8.18 14.37
N PRO A 117 15.28 7.70 13.15
CA PRO A 117 15.78 8.57 12.09
C PRO A 117 14.73 9.63 11.70
N PRO A 118 15.15 10.76 11.12
CA PRO A 118 14.23 11.78 10.64
C PRO A 118 13.38 11.25 9.48
N THR A 119 12.07 11.46 9.56
CA THR A 119 11.11 11.02 8.54
C THR A 119 10.76 12.13 7.53
N SER A 120 11.34 13.32 7.68
CA SER A 120 11.06 14.50 6.87
C SER A 120 11.42 14.34 5.39
N GLY A 121 12.36 13.43 5.07
CA GLY A 121 12.75 13.11 3.69
C GLY A 121 11.78 12.15 2.97
N LEU A 122 10.86 11.51 3.70
CA LEU A 122 9.92 10.55 3.12
C LEU A 122 8.62 11.25 2.72
N ILE A 123 8.37 11.33 1.41
CA ILE A 123 7.15 11.94 0.87
C ILE A 123 6.20 10.84 0.36
N PRO A 124 5.28 10.34 1.22
CA PRO A 124 4.26 9.38 0.78
C PRO A 124 3.33 9.99 -0.29
N ILE A 125 2.62 9.15 -1.03
CA ILE A 125 1.55 9.60 -1.93
C ILE A 125 0.34 10.05 -1.09
N GLY A 126 0.01 9.27 -0.06
CA GLY A 126 -1.11 9.50 0.85
C GLY A 126 -2.35 8.68 0.48
N LYS A 127 -3.05 8.21 1.51
CA LYS A 127 -4.26 7.36 1.39
C LYS A 127 -5.31 7.90 0.40
N GLU A 128 -5.61 9.20 0.45
CA GLU A 128 -6.66 9.84 -0.35
C GLU A 128 -6.23 9.97 -1.82
N GLN A 129 -4.96 10.29 -2.05
CA GLN A 129 -4.39 10.42 -3.38
C GLN A 129 -4.32 9.07 -4.09
N ILE A 130 -3.91 8.02 -3.38
CA ILE A 130 -3.93 6.65 -3.90
C ILE A 130 -5.37 6.23 -4.23
N GLU A 131 -6.34 6.55 -3.36
CA GLU A 131 -7.75 6.22 -3.60
C GLU A 131 -8.27 6.88 -4.88
N LYS A 132 -8.04 8.19 -5.06
CA LYS A 132 -8.41 8.94 -6.27
C LYS A 132 -7.77 8.35 -7.52
N GLY A 133 -6.46 8.06 -7.47
CA GLY A 133 -5.73 7.48 -8.59
C GLY A 133 -6.24 6.09 -8.98
N ILE A 134 -6.60 5.25 -8.00
CA ILE A 134 -7.19 3.94 -8.25
C ILE A 134 -8.59 4.07 -8.87
N ARG A 135 -9.44 4.98 -8.35
CA ARG A 135 -10.81 5.16 -8.85
C ARG A 135 -10.84 5.67 -10.28
N GLU A 136 -10.03 6.66 -10.60
CA GLU A 136 -9.94 7.25 -11.95
C GLU A 136 -9.53 6.21 -13.01
N ILE A 137 -8.61 5.31 -12.65
CA ILE A 137 -7.98 4.40 -13.62
C ILE A 137 -8.66 3.03 -13.68
N LEU A 138 -9.19 2.51 -12.57
CA LEU A 138 -9.74 1.15 -12.48
C LEU A 138 -11.26 1.10 -12.30
N ASN A 139 -11.92 2.25 -12.11
CA ASN A 139 -13.35 2.37 -11.84
C ASN A 139 -13.92 1.21 -10.97
N PRO A 140 -13.34 0.94 -9.79
CA PRO A 140 -13.70 -0.22 -9.00
C PRO A 140 -14.99 0.03 -8.21
N GLU A 141 -15.71 -1.03 -7.87
CA GLU A 141 -16.87 -0.93 -6.98
C GLU A 141 -16.45 -0.57 -5.55
N PHE A 142 -15.29 -1.08 -5.12
CA PHE A 142 -14.75 -0.86 -3.79
C PHE A 142 -13.25 -0.56 -3.85
N VAL A 143 -12.81 0.34 -2.99
CA VAL A 143 -11.41 0.66 -2.77
C VAL A 143 -11.15 0.91 -1.29
N ALA A 144 -10.02 0.43 -0.79
CA ALA A 144 -9.52 0.78 0.53
C ALA A 144 -8.01 1.02 0.46
N THR A 145 -7.55 2.09 1.09
CA THR A 145 -6.14 2.48 1.11
C THR A 145 -5.65 2.69 2.53
N THR A 146 -4.34 2.56 2.74
CA THR A 146 -3.67 2.89 4.00
C THR A 146 -2.26 3.37 3.73
N THR A 147 -1.86 4.41 4.46
CA THR A 147 -0.47 4.82 4.62
C THR A 147 -0.04 4.43 6.03
N ARG A 148 1.02 3.65 6.17
CA ARG A 148 1.53 3.21 7.47
C ARG A 148 2.45 4.25 8.09
N LYS A 149 2.75 4.09 9.39
CA LYS A 149 3.76 4.91 10.05
C LYS A 149 5.15 4.50 9.56
N PRO A 150 6.12 5.43 9.51
CA PRO A 150 7.50 5.11 9.15
C PRO A 150 8.09 4.03 10.06
N LYS A 151 8.83 3.12 9.46
CA LYS A 151 9.62 2.08 10.12
C LYS A 151 11.05 2.11 9.58
N THR A 152 11.94 1.38 10.21
CA THR A 152 13.35 1.30 9.81
C THR A 152 13.73 -0.13 9.50
N PHE A 153 14.48 -0.36 8.43
CA PHE A 153 15.16 -1.64 8.18
C PHE A 153 16.67 -1.45 8.30
N ARG A 154 17.40 -2.52 8.62
CA ARG A 154 18.85 -2.48 8.93
C ARG A 154 19.19 -1.40 9.98
N GLY A 155 18.26 -1.14 10.91
CA GLY A 155 18.42 -0.19 12.01
C GLY A 155 18.48 1.30 11.67
N GLY A 156 18.74 1.71 10.42
CA GLY A 156 18.95 3.13 10.08
C GLY A 156 18.23 3.66 8.84
N VAL A 157 17.77 2.79 7.93
CA VAL A 157 17.08 3.27 6.72
C VAL A 157 15.59 3.32 6.96
N SER A 158 15.02 4.52 6.94
CA SER A 158 13.58 4.72 7.16
C SER A 158 12.78 4.47 5.90
N PHE A 159 11.66 3.78 6.04
CA PHE A 159 10.71 3.50 4.98
C PHE A 159 9.26 3.63 5.44
N ILE A 160 8.37 3.90 4.50
CA ILE A 160 6.91 3.90 4.68
C ILE A 160 6.33 2.92 3.66
N ILE A 161 5.37 2.11 4.10
CA ILE A 161 4.56 1.30 3.20
C ILE A 161 3.19 1.94 3.03
N GLU A 162 2.80 2.09 1.78
CA GLU A 162 1.43 2.45 1.39
C GLU A 162 0.82 1.28 0.64
N ALA A 163 -0.41 0.93 0.98
CA ALA A 163 -1.11 -0.16 0.34
C ALA A 163 -2.53 0.26 -0.04
N GLY A 164 -3.01 -0.24 -1.16
CA GLY A 164 -4.35 -0.04 -1.68
C GLY A 164 -4.91 -1.36 -2.21
N ILE A 165 -6.20 -1.58 -2.05
CA ILE A 165 -6.89 -2.72 -2.63
C ILE A 165 -8.14 -2.22 -3.34
N SER A 166 -8.39 -2.73 -4.55
CA SER A 166 -9.61 -2.48 -5.29
C SER A 166 -10.28 -3.80 -5.68
N TYR A 167 -11.61 -3.78 -5.71
CA TYR A 167 -12.44 -4.95 -6.02
C TYR A 167 -13.55 -4.58 -7.02
N GLY A 168 -13.76 -5.44 -8.01
CA GLY A 168 -14.78 -5.25 -9.04
C GLY A 168 -14.41 -4.19 -10.09
N GLY A 169 -15.34 -3.88 -10.99
CA GLY A 169 -15.09 -2.95 -12.11
C GLY A 169 -13.93 -3.41 -12.99
N ASP A 170 -13.00 -2.49 -13.28
CA ASP A 170 -11.78 -2.78 -14.04
C ASP A 170 -10.61 -3.27 -13.18
N SER A 171 -10.87 -3.68 -11.94
CA SER A 171 -9.86 -4.32 -11.08
C SER A 171 -9.42 -5.67 -11.65
N GLY A 172 -8.16 -6.02 -11.39
CA GLY A 172 -7.48 -7.17 -11.96
C GLY A 172 -6.89 -6.90 -13.35
N ARG A 173 -6.13 -7.86 -13.84
CA ARG A 173 -5.61 -7.89 -15.22
C ARG A 173 -6.53 -8.75 -16.07
N MET A 174 -6.85 -8.28 -17.27
CA MET A 174 -7.58 -9.07 -18.25
C MET A 174 -6.60 -10.02 -18.94
N VAL A 175 -6.85 -11.33 -18.84
CA VAL A 175 -6.07 -12.39 -19.51
C VAL A 175 -7.06 -13.28 -20.24
N GLY A 176 -7.18 -13.08 -21.56
CA GLY A 176 -8.33 -13.59 -22.31
C GLY A 176 -9.63 -13.00 -21.77
N ASP A 177 -10.64 -13.84 -21.58
CA ASP A 177 -11.95 -13.43 -21.04
C ASP A 177 -12.03 -13.42 -19.51
N GLN A 178 -10.95 -13.82 -18.82
CA GLN A 178 -10.93 -13.92 -17.36
C GLN A 178 -10.13 -12.77 -16.73
N ARG A 179 -10.71 -12.16 -15.68
CA ARG A 179 -10.01 -11.21 -14.82
C ARG A 179 -9.20 -11.96 -13.78
N LYS A 180 -7.88 -11.82 -13.86
CA LYS A 180 -6.96 -12.36 -12.86
C LYS A 180 -6.54 -11.30 -11.86
N ALA A 181 -6.20 -11.69 -10.64
CA ALA A 181 -5.66 -10.73 -9.68
C ALA A 181 -4.41 -10.04 -10.23
N GLU A 182 -4.31 -8.73 -9.99
CA GLU A 182 -3.16 -7.92 -10.37
C GLU A 182 -2.45 -7.37 -9.12
N ILE A 183 -1.14 -7.58 -9.05
CA ILE A 183 -0.28 -6.94 -8.05
C ILE A 183 0.45 -5.78 -8.72
N MET A 184 0.19 -4.56 -8.28
CA MET A 184 0.91 -3.37 -8.70
C MET A 184 1.92 -2.97 -7.63
N ARG A 185 3.19 -3.14 -7.95
CA ARG A 185 4.32 -2.85 -7.07
C ARG A 185 4.95 -1.51 -7.43
N PHE A 186 5.29 -0.72 -6.42
CA PHE A 186 5.93 0.58 -6.59
C PHE A 186 7.05 0.76 -5.58
N ALA A 187 8.08 1.49 -5.99
CA ALA A 187 9.13 2.00 -5.13
C ALA A 187 9.33 3.49 -5.43
N ASN A 188 9.21 4.35 -4.42
CA ASN A 188 9.29 5.81 -4.55
C ASN A 188 8.42 6.35 -5.70
N ARG A 189 7.16 5.87 -5.80
CA ARG A 189 6.18 6.20 -6.86
C ARG A 189 6.52 5.69 -8.27
N VAL A 190 7.62 4.95 -8.43
CA VAL A 190 8.01 4.33 -9.70
C VAL A 190 7.42 2.92 -9.77
N PRO A 191 6.65 2.58 -10.83
CA PRO A 191 6.12 1.24 -11.00
C PRO A 191 7.22 0.23 -11.31
N LEU A 192 7.19 -0.90 -10.60
CA LEU A 192 8.08 -2.04 -10.81
C LEU A 192 7.39 -3.06 -11.73
N ALA A 193 7.79 -3.10 -12.99
CA ALA A 193 7.09 -3.89 -14.02
C ALA A 193 7.55 -5.36 -14.04
N PHE A 194 8.86 -5.59 -13.97
CA PHE A 194 9.50 -6.90 -14.16
C PHE A 194 9.90 -7.57 -12.84
N ASP A 195 10.38 -8.81 -12.91
CA ASP A 195 10.91 -9.57 -11.76
C ASP A 195 9.94 -9.68 -10.57
N GLN A 196 8.67 -9.98 -10.86
CA GLN A 196 7.65 -10.11 -9.82
C GLN A 196 7.91 -11.30 -8.89
N GLY A 197 8.54 -12.38 -9.38
CA GLY A 197 8.73 -13.62 -8.63
C GLY A 197 9.59 -13.47 -7.38
N SER A 198 10.70 -12.73 -7.47
CA SER A 198 11.68 -12.55 -6.39
C SER A 198 11.45 -11.31 -5.54
N CYS A 199 10.43 -10.51 -5.83
CA CYS A 199 10.20 -9.26 -5.13
C CYS A 199 9.53 -9.49 -3.76
N ALA A 200 10.08 -8.85 -2.73
CA ALA A 200 9.55 -8.85 -1.36
C ALA A 200 8.05 -8.53 -1.28
N ILE A 201 7.56 -7.58 -2.09
CA ILE A 201 6.15 -7.21 -2.11
C ILE A 201 5.29 -8.40 -2.55
N THR A 202 5.69 -9.11 -3.61
CA THR A 202 4.94 -10.27 -4.11
C THR A 202 4.97 -11.40 -3.10
N GLU A 203 6.13 -11.67 -2.51
CA GLU A 203 6.31 -12.70 -1.48
C GLU A 203 5.44 -12.42 -0.23
N ALA A 204 5.44 -11.16 0.22
CA ALA A 204 4.59 -10.71 1.31
C ALA A 204 3.09 -10.89 1.01
N LEU A 205 2.65 -10.63 -0.23
CA LEU A 205 1.24 -10.79 -0.62
C LEU A 205 0.82 -12.25 -0.80
N LYS A 206 1.71 -13.11 -1.34
CA LYS A 206 1.48 -14.55 -1.49
C LYS A 206 1.38 -15.26 -0.15
N SER A 207 2.10 -14.77 0.86
CA SER A 207 2.08 -15.35 2.20
C SER A 207 0.85 -14.94 3.03
N VAL A 208 -0.05 -14.08 2.52
CA VAL A 208 -1.33 -13.74 3.16
C VAL A 208 -2.40 -14.77 2.79
N ASP A 209 -3.12 -15.25 3.80
CA ASP A 209 -4.28 -16.14 3.59
C ASP A 209 -5.53 -15.34 3.19
N TRP A 210 -5.75 -15.20 1.87
CA TRP A 210 -6.86 -14.46 1.28
C TRP A 210 -8.23 -15.10 1.50
N LYS A 211 -8.28 -16.41 1.76
CA LYS A 211 -9.54 -17.13 2.04
C LYS A 211 -10.21 -16.59 3.28
N ARG A 212 -9.43 -16.20 4.29
CA ARG A 212 -9.93 -15.55 5.52
C ARG A 212 -10.65 -14.23 5.24
N TYR A 213 -10.28 -13.53 4.17
CA TYR A 213 -10.85 -12.23 3.80
C TYR A 213 -11.99 -12.33 2.78
N GLY A 214 -12.48 -13.53 2.48
CA GLY A 214 -13.63 -13.74 1.59
C GLY A 214 -13.28 -14.03 0.13
N ILE A 215 -12.01 -14.24 -0.19
CA ILE A 215 -11.55 -14.55 -1.55
C ILE A 215 -11.08 -16.00 -1.58
N ARG A 216 -11.90 -16.88 -2.17
CA ARG A 216 -11.59 -18.32 -2.24
C ARG A 216 -10.50 -18.64 -3.25
N ASP A 217 -10.55 -17.95 -4.39
CA ASP A 217 -9.61 -18.07 -5.49
C ASP A 217 -9.06 -16.67 -5.79
N LEU A 218 -7.81 -16.43 -5.41
CA LEU A 218 -7.16 -15.14 -5.65
C LEU A 218 -6.83 -14.97 -7.13
N ASP A 219 -6.40 -16.05 -7.81
CA ASP A 219 -5.87 -15.96 -9.15
C ASP A 219 -6.95 -15.54 -10.15
N ASN A 220 -8.21 -15.88 -9.91
CA ASN A 220 -9.36 -15.52 -10.75
C ASN A 220 -10.30 -14.47 -10.12
N ALA A 221 -9.83 -13.74 -9.10
CA ALA A 221 -10.61 -12.66 -8.50
C ALA A 221 -10.36 -11.31 -9.22
N PRO A 222 -11.40 -10.47 -9.43
CA PRO A 222 -11.27 -9.13 -9.99
C PRO A 222 -10.71 -8.16 -8.94
N ILE A 223 -9.44 -8.35 -8.58
CA ILE A 223 -8.76 -7.62 -7.50
C ILE A 223 -7.47 -7.03 -8.02
N THR A 224 -7.22 -5.77 -7.64
CA THR A 224 -5.91 -5.15 -7.78
C THR A 224 -5.38 -4.79 -6.40
N VAL A 225 -4.15 -5.22 -6.10
CA VAL A 225 -3.43 -4.83 -4.89
C VAL A 225 -2.29 -3.89 -5.27
N PHE A 226 -2.38 -2.67 -4.80
CA PHE A 226 -1.35 -1.63 -4.90
C PHE A 226 -0.47 -1.68 -3.66
N VAL A 227 0.85 -1.69 -3.82
CA VAL A 227 1.81 -1.52 -2.71
C VAL A 227 2.95 -0.61 -3.17
N ASN A 228 3.21 0.44 -2.41
CA ASN A 228 4.30 1.38 -2.62
C ASN A 228 5.23 1.40 -1.40
N ILE A 229 6.53 1.18 -1.63
CA ILE A 229 7.57 1.44 -0.64
C ILE A 229 8.16 2.84 -0.88
N VAL A 230 8.16 3.67 0.15
CA VAL A 230 8.80 5.00 0.12
C VAL A 230 9.98 4.98 1.07
N SER A 231 11.19 5.13 0.55
CA SER A 231 12.44 5.07 1.32
C SER A 231 13.50 5.99 0.70
N THR A 232 14.43 6.48 1.52
CA THR A 232 15.62 7.19 1.04
C THR A 232 16.54 6.26 0.26
N ASN A 233 16.63 5.00 0.69
CA ASN A 233 17.34 3.93 0.01
C ASN A 233 16.43 2.70 -0.06
N VAL A 234 16.04 2.30 -1.27
CA VAL A 234 15.24 1.10 -1.49
C VAL A 234 16.21 -0.06 -1.78
N PRO A 235 16.13 -1.19 -1.05
CA PRO A 235 17.03 -2.31 -1.27
C PRO A 235 16.58 -3.07 -2.52
N TYR A 236 17.23 -2.86 -3.65
CA TYR A 236 16.96 -3.57 -4.90
C TYR A 236 17.80 -4.84 -5.01
N LEU A 237 17.27 -5.90 -5.63
CA LEU A 237 18.02 -7.14 -5.89
C LEU A 237 18.98 -7.03 -7.08
N SER A 238 18.60 -6.25 -8.09
CA SER A 238 19.37 -6.09 -9.33
C SER A 238 19.62 -4.61 -9.64
N THR A 239 20.64 -4.34 -10.44
CA THR A 239 20.97 -3.00 -10.94
C THR A 239 19.84 -2.37 -11.76
N GLY A 240 18.96 -3.20 -12.34
CA GLY A 240 17.76 -2.76 -13.07
C GLY A 240 16.64 -2.20 -12.18
N LYS A 241 16.76 -2.31 -10.84
CA LYS A 241 15.82 -1.75 -9.86
C LYS A 241 14.35 -2.17 -10.08
N GLN A 242 14.12 -3.42 -10.51
CA GLN A 242 12.78 -3.95 -10.81
C GLN A 242 12.16 -4.77 -9.66
N SER A 243 12.95 -5.14 -8.66
CA SER A 243 12.51 -5.96 -7.53
C SER A 243 13.17 -5.49 -6.24
N VAL A 244 12.36 -5.41 -5.19
CA VAL A 244 12.79 -5.09 -3.82
C VAL A 244 13.24 -6.37 -3.13
N ALA A 245 14.37 -6.32 -2.44
CA ALA A 245 14.95 -7.42 -1.70
C ALA A 245 14.08 -7.83 -0.51
N PRO A 246 13.98 -9.14 -0.21
CA PRO A 246 13.14 -9.70 0.86
C PRO A 246 13.73 -9.47 2.25
N GLU A 247 13.80 -8.21 2.67
CA GLU A 247 14.19 -7.85 4.04
C GLU A 247 13.04 -8.16 5.01
N PRO A 248 13.30 -8.81 6.16
CA PRO A 248 12.24 -9.22 7.11
C PRO A 248 11.35 -8.07 7.59
N ASP A 249 11.93 -6.91 7.86
CA ASP A 249 11.20 -5.70 8.31
C ASP A 249 10.21 -5.22 7.24
N ILE A 250 10.63 -5.24 5.97
CA ILE A 250 9.80 -4.82 4.83
C ILE A 250 8.69 -5.83 4.59
N LEU A 251 9.02 -7.13 4.58
CA LEU A 251 8.04 -8.22 4.43
C LEU A 251 6.94 -8.14 5.50
N HIS A 252 7.34 -7.96 6.76
CA HIS A 252 6.41 -7.83 7.88
C HIS A 252 5.48 -6.62 7.69
N GLU A 253 6.04 -5.45 7.38
CA GLU A 253 5.24 -4.23 7.27
C GLU A 253 4.31 -4.24 6.06
N VAL A 254 4.73 -4.81 4.92
CA VAL A 254 3.87 -5.02 3.74
C VAL A 254 2.71 -5.95 4.06
N ARG A 255 2.96 -7.05 4.79
CA ARG A 255 1.89 -7.95 5.26
C ARG A 255 0.90 -7.21 6.14
N GLN A 256 1.38 -6.44 7.12
CA GLN A 256 0.52 -5.69 8.04
C GLN A 256 -0.33 -4.63 7.32
N ALA A 257 0.25 -3.90 6.36
CA ALA A 257 -0.47 -2.94 5.54
C ALA A 257 -1.58 -3.61 4.72
N THR A 258 -1.26 -4.74 4.09
CA THR A 258 -2.19 -5.52 3.26
C THR A 258 -3.32 -6.11 4.10
N MET A 259 -3.03 -6.71 5.25
CA MET A 259 -4.05 -7.27 6.13
C MET A 259 -5.02 -6.20 6.63
N LYS A 260 -4.55 -4.97 6.86
CA LYS A 260 -5.40 -3.85 7.29
C LYS A 260 -6.45 -3.50 6.22
N ILE A 261 -6.04 -3.36 4.96
CA ILE A 261 -6.97 -3.04 3.86
C ILE A 261 -7.85 -4.25 3.49
N ALA A 262 -7.33 -5.47 3.61
CA ALA A 262 -8.09 -6.70 3.35
C ALA A 262 -9.27 -6.88 4.33
N ARG A 263 -9.12 -6.47 5.60
CA ARG A 263 -10.24 -6.44 6.56
C ARG A 263 -11.37 -5.49 6.14
N ASN A 264 -11.05 -4.35 5.53
CA ASN A 264 -12.08 -3.41 5.06
C ASN A 264 -12.81 -3.99 3.84
N MET A 265 -12.08 -4.60 2.91
CA MET A 265 -12.65 -5.29 1.77
C MET A 265 -13.55 -6.47 2.20
N GLN A 266 -13.14 -7.24 3.21
CA GLN A 266 -13.94 -8.33 3.74
C GLN A 266 -15.33 -7.86 4.21
N LYS A 267 -15.41 -6.70 4.86
CA LYS A 267 -16.69 -6.10 5.28
C LYS A 267 -17.56 -5.78 4.06
N TYR A 268 -16.99 -5.20 3.01
CA TYR A 268 -17.69 -4.92 1.76
C TYR A 268 -18.21 -6.19 1.08
N ILE A 269 -17.36 -7.22 0.92
CA ILE A 269 -17.75 -8.50 0.30
C ILE A 269 -18.90 -9.16 1.08
N ARG A 270 -18.84 -9.14 2.42
CA ARG A 270 -19.91 -9.66 3.28
C ARG A 270 -21.22 -8.91 3.09
N ALA A 271 -21.17 -7.56 3.07
CA ALA A 271 -22.35 -6.74 2.84
C ALA A 271 -22.96 -6.98 1.45
N LYS A 272 -22.13 -7.06 0.41
CA LYS A 272 -22.57 -7.35 -0.97
C LYS A 272 -23.22 -8.73 -1.07
N LYS A 273 -22.65 -9.74 -0.42
CA LYS A 273 -23.22 -11.08 -0.39
C LYS A 273 -24.57 -11.11 0.33
N ALA A 274 -24.68 -10.45 1.48
CA ALA A 274 -25.94 -10.36 2.23
C ALA A 274 -27.04 -9.64 1.42
N ALA A 275 -26.71 -8.53 0.76
CA ALA A 275 -27.65 -7.81 -0.10
C ALA A 275 -28.13 -8.68 -1.29
N LYS A 276 -27.23 -9.44 -1.91
CA LYS A 276 -27.59 -10.37 -2.99
C LYS A 276 -28.51 -11.50 -2.49
N GLU A 277 -28.24 -12.05 -1.32
CA GLU A 277 -29.09 -13.07 -0.70
C GLU A 277 -30.49 -12.52 -0.37
N GLU A 278 -30.57 -11.29 0.13
CA GLU A 278 -31.84 -10.59 0.39
C GLU A 278 -32.62 -10.32 -0.90
N GLU A 279 -31.94 -9.90 -1.97
CA GLU A 279 -32.55 -9.70 -3.29
C GLU A 279 -33.09 -11.02 -3.88
N MET A 280 -32.29 -12.09 -3.85
CA MET A 280 -32.70 -13.41 -4.33
C MET A 280 -33.90 -13.93 -3.53
N ARG A 281 -33.86 -13.77 -2.21
CA ARG A 281 -34.97 -14.15 -1.31
C ARG A 281 -36.23 -13.37 -1.65
N SER A 282 -36.13 -12.07 -1.89
CA SER A 282 -37.28 -11.22 -2.24
C SER A 282 -37.90 -11.64 -3.58
N LYS A 283 -37.08 -11.91 -4.60
CA LYS A 283 -37.56 -12.41 -5.91
C LYS A 283 -38.28 -13.76 -5.79
N ILE A 284 -37.80 -14.65 -4.92
CA ILE A 284 -38.45 -15.94 -4.65
C ILE A 284 -39.82 -15.73 -4.00
N PHE A 285 -39.94 -14.80 -3.05
CA PHE A 285 -41.24 -14.49 -2.44
C PHE A 285 -42.20 -13.85 -3.44
N GLU A 286 -41.73 -12.90 -4.27
CA GLU A 286 -42.55 -12.27 -5.32
C GLU A 286 -43.12 -13.28 -6.31
N SER A 287 -42.38 -14.33 -6.66
CA SER A 287 -42.86 -15.36 -7.59
C SER A 287 -43.73 -16.43 -6.94
N LEU A 288 -43.38 -16.90 -5.74
CA LEU A 288 -44.05 -18.03 -5.10
C LEU A 288 -45.29 -17.64 -4.29
N VAL A 289 -45.30 -16.48 -3.62
CA VAL A 289 -46.41 -16.07 -2.74
C VAL A 289 -47.74 -15.97 -3.50
N PRO A 290 -47.82 -15.35 -4.69
CA PRO A 290 -49.07 -15.29 -5.45
C PRO A 290 -49.60 -16.67 -5.85
N VAL A 291 -48.70 -17.61 -6.18
CA VAL A 291 -49.07 -18.97 -6.57
C VAL A 291 -49.60 -19.73 -5.36
N ILE A 292 -48.87 -19.73 -4.24
CA ILE A 292 -49.25 -20.45 -3.03
C ILE A 292 -50.60 -19.97 -2.49
N ILE A 293 -50.84 -18.65 -2.48
CA ILE A 293 -52.09 -18.09 -1.95
C ILE A 293 -53.27 -18.45 -2.84
N ARG A 294 -53.11 -18.42 -4.17
CA ARG A 294 -54.17 -18.85 -5.10
C ARG A 294 -54.53 -20.32 -4.88
N GLU A 295 -53.54 -21.22 -4.84
CA GLU A 295 -53.80 -22.65 -4.64
C GLU A 295 -54.38 -22.95 -3.25
N ALA A 296 -53.91 -22.25 -2.21
CA ALA A 296 -54.45 -22.39 -0.86
C ALA A 296 -55.90 -21.89 -0.75
N ALA A 297 -56.24 -20.80 -1.47
CA ALA A 297 -57.61 -20.27 -1.52
C ALA A 297 -58.56 -21.25 -2.22
N VAL A 298 -58.12 -21.86 -3.33
CA VAL A 298 -58.85 -22.93 -4.04
C VAL A 298 -59.09 -24.13 -3.11
N LEU A 299 -58.06 -24.60 -2.41
CA LEU A 299 -58.17 -25.75 -1.51
C LEU A 299 -59.05 -25.48 -0.27
N ALA A 300 -59.11 -24.23 0.17
CA ALA A 300 -59.94 -23.81 1.30
C ALA A 300 -61.36 -23.36 0.90
N GLU A 301 -61.70 -23.43 -0.40
CA GLU A 301 -62.96 -22.93 -0.97
C GLU A 301 -63.28 -21.47 -0.57
N LYS A 302 -62.26 -20.61 -0.56
CA LYS A 302 -62.36 -19.19 -0.19
C LYS A 302 -61.78 -18.29 -1.27
N ASP A 303 -62.20 -17.02 -1.25
CA ASP A 303 -61.59 -15.99 -2.09
C ASP A 303 -60.13 -15.74 -1.70
N VAL A 304 -59.33 -15.32 -2.69
CA VAL A 304 -57.91 -14.99 -2.50
C VAL A 304 -57.80 -13.81 -1.54
N PRO A 305 -57.18 -13.98 -0.36
CA PRO A 305 -57.00 -12.89 0.58
C PRO A 305 -56.00 -11.85 0.03
N GLU A 306 -56.19 -10.58 0.40
CA GLU A 306 -55.25 -9.52 0.06
C GLU A 306 -53.88 -9.78 0.71
N TYR A 307 -52.82 -9.86 -0.10
CA TYR A 307 -51.49 -10.30 0.35
C TYR A 307 -50.37 -9.28 0.09
N ASP A 308 -50.68 -8.15 -0.53
CA ASP A 308 -49.69 -7.12 -0.86
C ASP A 308 -49.01 -6.54 0.39
N VAL A 309 -49.78 -6.37 1.47
CA VAL A 309 -49.27 -5.91 2.77
C VAL A 309 -48.26 -6.90 3.36
N VAL A 310 -48.51 -8.20 3.23
CA VAL A 310 -47.62 -9.26 3.72
C VAL A 310 -46.38 -9.37 2.83
N LEU A 311 -46.56 -9.28 1.51
CA LEU A 311 -45.48 -9.32 0.54
C LEU A 311 -44.52 -8.14 0.72
N ALA A 312 -45.04 -6.93 0.94
CA ALA A 312 -44.23 -5.73 1.23
C ALA A 312 -43.43 -5.87 2.54
N LYS A 313 -44.03 -6.47 3.58
CA LYS A 313 -43.37 -6.70 4.86
C LYS A 313 -42.23 -7.73 4.76
N VAL A 314 -42.39 -8.76 3.93
CA VAL A 314 -41.40 -9.84 3.76
C VAL A 314 -40.26 -9.44 2.82
N THR A 315 -40.57 -8.67 1.76
CA THR A 315 -39.57 -8.17 0.80
C THR A 315 -38.81 -6.94 1.30
N ARG A 316 -39.20 -6.35 2.44
CA ARG A 316 -38.56 -5.17 3.07
C ARG A 316 -38.33 -4.00 2.10
N ARG A 317 -39.10 -3.90 1.01
CA ARG A 317 -39.14 -2.66 0.23
C ARG A 317 -39.68 -1.57 1.15
N SER A 318 -38.84 -0.59 1.46
CA SER A 318 -39.26 0.65 2.09
C SER A 318 -40.49 1.19 1.36
N LYS A 319 -41.57 1.46 2.09
CA LYS A 319 -42.78 2.11 1.59
C LYS A 319 -42.40 3.33 0.74
N TYR A 320 -42.45 3.20 -0.58
CA TYR A 320 -42.80 4.32 -1.44
C TYR A 320 -44.32 4.25 -1.58
N GLU A 321 -45.03 4.84 -0.62
CA GLU A 321 -46.43 5.22 -0.81
C GLU A 321 -46.42 6.45 -1.73
N GLY A 322 -46.38 6.19 -3.04
CA GLY A 322 -46.81 7.14 -4.05
C GLY A 322 -48.30 6.92 -4.29
N VAL A 323 -49.13 7.33 -3.33
CA VAL A 323 -50.55 7.54 -3.61
C VAL A 323 -50.62 8.80 -4.48
N VAL A 324 -50.62 8.61 -5.79
CA VAL A 324 -51.16 9.61 -6.71
C VAL A 324 -52.67 9.42 -6.65
N GLN A 325 -53.34 10.23 -5.83
CA GLN A 325 -54.74 10.54 -6.02
C GLN A 325 -54.79 11.48 -7.22
N ASP A 326 -55.16 10.96 -8.38
CA ASP A 326 -55.66 11.80 -9.46
C ASP A 326 -57.15 12.09 -9.17
N GLU A 327 -57.46 13.38 -9.12
CA GLU A 327 -58.80 13.96 -9.23
C GLU A 327 -59.42 13.69 -10.61
#